data_AF-A0A7J9FEV7-F1
#
_entry.id   AF-A0A7J9FEV7-F1
#
_cell.length_a   1.000
_cell.length_b   1.000
_cell.length_c   1.000
_cell.angle_alpha   90.00
_cell.angle_beta   90.00
_cell.angle_gamma   90.00
#
_symmetry.space_group_name_H-M   'P 1'
#
loop_
_entity.id
_entity.type
_entity.pdbx_description
1 polymer ?
#
loop_
_entity_poly.entity_id
_entity_poly.type
_entity_poly.pdbx_seq_one_letter_code
_entity_poly.pdbx_strand_id
1 'polypeptide(L)'
;MHQTNRVLRQFGFRQPIPVALDVLDDEHKIDLRQSNTNWPVFFSEYIEIWENQYDHIPTREPIIVPKLACAPDYMSWFRIHGKLYLLSEEQRRRQIRVEKE
;
A
#
# COMPACT_ATOMS: atom_id res chain seq x y z
N MET A 1 8.69 -2.40 -2.22
CA MET A 1 8.36 -2.75 -0.81
C MET A 1 6.84 -2.75 -0.62
N HIS A 2 6.22 -3.90 -0.30
CA HIS A 2 4.75 -3.97 -0.09
C HIS A 2 4.32 -3.05 1.04
N GLN A 3 3.34 -2.17 0.79
CA GLN A 3 2.78 -1.30 1.82
C GLN A 3 1.87 -2.08 2.76
N THR A 4 2.47 -2.92 3.60
CA THR A 4 1.76 -3.59 4.71
C THR A 4 1.02 -2.55 5.56
N ASN A 5 1.53 -1.31 5.59
CA ASN A 5 0.96 -0.11 6.17
C ASN A 5 -0.44 0.29 5.65
N ARG A 6 -0.94 -0.23 4.51
CA ARG A 6 -2.30 0.05 4.00
C ARG A 6 -3.28 -1.11 4.15
N VAL A 7 -2.78 -2.29 4.56
CA VAL A 7 -3.58 -3.54 4.63
C VAL A 7 -3.44 -4.24 5.97
N LEU A 8 -3.04 -3.51 7.02
CA LEU A 8 -2.84 -4.05 8.37
C LEU A 8 -4.06 -4.78 8.94
N ARG A 9 -5.27 -4.39 8.50
CA ARG A 9 -6.50 -5.05 8.90
C ARG A 9 -6.57 -6.52 8.48
N GLN A 10 -5.97 -6.89 7.35
CA GLN A 10 -5.93 -8.28 6.89
C GLN A 10 -5.07 -9.15 7.82
N PHE A 11 -4.10 -8.53 8.50
CA PHE A 11 -3.21 -9.16 9.47
C PHE A 11 -3.71 -9.00 10.92
N GLY A 12 -4.94 -8.52 11.13
CA GLY A 12 -5.51 -8.35 12.47
C GLY A 12 -4.99 -7.13 13.24
N PHE A 13 -4.32 -6.18 12.58
CA PHE A 13 -3.77 -4.97 13.20
C PHE A 13 -4.61 -3.73 12.91
N ARG A 14 -4.60 -2.79 13.86
CA ARG A 14 -5.23 -1.48 13.70
C ARG A 14 -4.56 -0.72 12.56
N GLN A 15 -5.39 -0.08 11.75
CA GLN A 15 -4.95 0.63 10.56
C GLN A 15 -4.84 2.14 10.82
N PRO A 16 -3.62 2.71 10.97
CA PRO A 16 -3.42 4.15 11.00
C PRO A 16 -3.38 4.73 9.59
N ILE A 17 -3.47 6.06 9.51
CA ILE A 17 -3.13 6.82 8.31
C ILE A 17 -1.59 6.77 8.14
N PRO A 18 -1.07 6.31 6.99
CA PRO A 18 0.37 6.29 6.74
C PRO A 18 0.98 7.69 6.79
N VAL A 19 2.13 7.82 7.45
CA VAL A 19 2.90 9.09 7.54
C VAL A 19 3.54 9.45 6.19
N ALA A 20 3.93 8.44 5.41
CA ALA A 20 4.41 8.59 4.05
C ALA A 20 3.58 7.70 3.11
N LEU A 21 3.19 8.27 1.98
CA LEU A 21 2.60 7.53 0.87
C LEU A 21 3.74 7.00 0.01
N ASP A 22 4.07 5.71 0.06
CA ASP A 22 4.96 5.19 -0.99
C ASP A 22 4.21 5.25 -2.33
N VAL A 23 4.90 5.69 -3.36
CA VAL A 23 4.38 5.76 -4.73
C VAL A 23 4.66 4.41 -5.37
N LEU A 24 3.63 3.56 -5.44
CA LEU A 24 3.73 2.24 -6.08
C LEU A 24 3.38 2.28 -7.57
N ASP A 25 3.31 3.46 -8.17
CA ASP A 25 2.87 3.61 -9.56
C ASP A 25 3.75 2.80 -10.52
N ASP A 26 5.03 2.61 -10.17
CA ASP A 26 5.97 1.86 -10.99
C ASP A 26 5.74 0.34 -10.88
N GLU A 27 5.40 -0.18 -9.70
CA GLU A 27 5.02 -1.57 -9.52
C GLU A 27 3.74 -1.94 -10.28
N HIS A 28 2.79 -1.00 -10.39
CA HIS A 28 1.55 -1.23 -11.15
C HIS A 28 1.76 -1.22 -12.67
N LYS A 29 2.92 -0.77 -13.16
CA LYS A 29 3.27 -0.80 -14.59
C LYS A 29 3.88 -2.15 -15.01
N ILE A 30 4.18 -3.04 -14.06
CA ILE A 30 4.78 -4.34 -14.35
C ILE A 30 3.72 -5.25 -14.98
N ASP A 31 3.91 -5.59 -16.25
CA ASP A 31 3.10 -6.58 -16.95
C ASP A 31 3.77 -7.96 -16.90
N LEU A 32 3.16 -8.88 -16.15
CA LEU A 32 3.64 -10.26 -16.00
C LEU A 32 3.59 -11.09 -17.29
N ARG A 33 2.95 -10.59 -18.35
CA ARG A 33 2.87 -11.26 -19.66
C ARG A 33 4.13 -11.11 -20.51
N GLN A 34 5.10 -10.30 -20.08
CA GLN A 34 6.36 -10.14 -20.80
C GLN A 34 7.17 -11.45 -20.74
N SER A 35 7.46 -12.02 -21.91
CA SER A 35 8.08 -13.35 -22.04
C SER A 35 9.61 -13.35 -21.91
N ASN A 36 10.26 -12.19 -22.02
CA ASN A 36 11.73 -12.06 -21.98
C ASN A 36 12.27 -11.66 -20.59
N THR A 37 11.43 -11.67 -19.55
CA THR A 37 11.83 -11.29 -18.20
C THR A 37 12.04 -12.52 -17.33
N ASN A 38 13.21 -12.63 -16.69
CA ASN A 38 13.43 -13.64 -15.66
C ASN A 38 12.74 -13.20 -14.37
N TRP A 39 11.48 -13.60 -14.20
CA TRP A 39 10.64 -13.22 -13.05
C TRP A 39 11.24 -13.59 -11.69
N PRO A 40 11.83 -14.79 -11.49
CA PRO A 40 12.53 -15.11 -10.24
C PRO A 40 13.64 -14.12 -9.87
N VAL A 41 14.42 -13.67 -10.85
CA VAL A 41 15.48 -12.66 -10.61
C VAL A 41 14.87 -11.29 -10.36
N PHE A 42 13.89 -10.90 -11.17
CA PHE A 42 13.21 -9.60 -11.06
C PHE A 42 12.54 -9.42 -9.70
N PHE A 43 11.91 -10.47 -9.16
CA PHE A 43 11.23 -10.45 -7.86
C PHE A 43 12.07 -11.05 -6.73
N SER A 44 13.38 -11.22 -6.91
CA SER A 44 14.26 -11.86 -5.91
C SER A 44 14.18 -11.23 -4.52
N GLU A 45 14.17 -9.89 -4.45
CA GLU A 45 13.98 -9.15 -3.18
C GLU A 45 12.64 -9.50 -2.50
N TYR A 46 11.56 -9.58 -3.28
CA TYR A 46 10.24 -9.92 -2.74
C TYR A 46 10.17 -11.37 -2.26
N ILE A 47 10.84 -12.28 -2.97
CA ILE A 47 10.96 -13.69 -2.59
C ILE A 47 11.73 -13.79 -1.27
N GLU A 48 12.85 -13.08 -1.13
CA GLU A 48 13.63 -13.06 0.12
C GLU A 48 12.83 -12.53 1.31
N ILE A 49 12.06 -11.45 1.13
CA ILE A 49 11.17 -10.92 2.17
C ILE A 49 10.10 -11.96 2.56
N TRP A 50 9.56 -12.71 1.58
CA TRP A 50 8.55 -13.73 1.84
C TRP A 50 9.12 -14.94 2.58
N GLU A 51 10.30 -15.43 2.18
CA GLU A 51 10.99 -16.51 2.90
C GLU A 51 11.28 -16.12 4.36
N ASN A 52 11.60 -14.85 4.60
CA ASN A 52 11.81 -14.29 5.95
C ASN A 52 10.56 -13.58 6.51
N GLN A 53 9.36 -13.98 6.08
CA GLN A 53 8.12 -13.25 6.41
C GLN A 53 7.90 -13.03 7.91
N TYR A 54 8.37 -13.94 8.77
CA TYR A 54 8.21 -13.83 10.22
C TYR A 54 8.96 -12.63 10.81
N ASP A 55 10.09 -12.26 10.22
CA ASP A 55 10.89 -11.09 10.62
C ASP A 55 10.26 -9.78 10.09
N HIS A 56 9.34 -9.90 9.12
CA HIS A 56 8.66 -8.79 8.47
C HIS A 56 7.20 -8.63 8.90
N ILE A 57 6.70 -9.43 9.87
CA ILE A 57 5.37 -9.24 10.45
C ILE A 57 5.34 -7.88 11.17
N PRO A 58 4.42 -6.98 10.80
CA PRO A 58 4.32 -5.69 11.49
C PRO A 58 4.03 -5.88 12.97
N THR A 59 4.93 -5.42 13.83
CA THR A 59 4.65 -5.31 15.27
C THR A 59 3.78 -4.07 15.49
N ARG A 60 2.45 -4.23 15.46
CA ARG A 60 1.49 -3.12 15.64
C ARG A 60 0.39 -3.48 16.63
N GLU A 61 -0.39 -2.48 17.02
CA GLU A 61 -1.54 -2.65 17.90
C GLU A 61 -2.54 -3.64 17.27
N PRO A 62 -2.86 -4.77 17.92
CA PRO A 62 -3.86 -5.70 17.43
C PRO A 62 -5.27 -5.10 17.54
N ILE A 63 -6.18 -5.55 16.68
CA ILE A 63 -7.59 -5.17 16.73
C ILE A 63 -8.25 -5.94 17.89
N ILE A 64 -8.37 -5.31 19.05
CA ILE A 64 -9.10 -5.87 20.20
C ILE A 64 -10.61 -5.66 20.04
N VAL A 65 -11.01 -4.55 19.43
CA VAL A 65 -12.42 -4.21 19.14
C VAL A 65 -12.56 -3.90 17.65
N PRO A 66 -13.39 -4.64 16.88
CA PRO A 66 -13.55 -4.42 15.44
C PRO A 66 -13.93 -2.99 15.07
N LYS A 67 -14.70 -2.31 15.94
CA LYS A 67 -15.12 -0.91 15.76
C LYS A 67 -13.96 0.10 15.87
N LEU A 68 -12.83 -0.30 16.47
CA LEU A 68 -11.61 0.50 16.62
C LEU A 68 -10.49 0.04 15.65
N ALA A 69 -10.82 -0.85 14.70
CA ALA A 69 -9.86 -1.39 13.75
C ALA A 69 -9.20 -0.36 12.82
N CYS A 70 -9.73 0.86 12.80
CA CYS A 70 -9.42 1.90 11.85
C CYS A 70 -9.39 3.24 12.58
N ALA A 71 -8.42 4.11 12.27
CA ALA A 71 -8.53 5.51 12.67
C ALA A 71 -9.82 6.12 12.08
N PRO A 72 -10.55 6.99 12.80
CA PRO A 72 -11.82 7.55 12.32
C PRO A 72 -11.71 8.16 10.92
N ASP A 73 -10.57 8.80 10.63
CA ASP A 73 -10.32 9.52 9.38
C ASP A 73 -9.72 8.64 8.27
N TYR A 74 -9.30 7.41 8.58
CA TYR A 74 -8.61 6.56 7.59
C TYR A 74 -9.51 6.18 6.42
N MET A 75 -10.81 5.94 6.64
CA MET A 75 -11.71 5.61 5.52
C MET A 75 -11.90 6.79 4.57
N SER A 76 -11.94 8.02 5.11
CA SER A 76 -11.99 9.25 4.31
C SER A 76 -10.69 9.43 3.53
N TRP A 77 -9.54 9.28 4.21
CA TRP A 77 -8.21 9.32 3.60
C TRP A 77 -8.05 8.26 2.50
N PHE A 78 -8.45 7.00 2.75
CA PHE A 78 -8.32 5.91 1.77
C PHE A 78 -9.18 6.13 0.53
N ARG A 79 -10.35 6.78 0.65
CA ARG A 79 -11.18 7.11 -0.51
C ARG A 79 -10.50 8.14 -1.42
N ILE A 80 -9.77 9.09 -0.85
CA ILE A 80 -9.05 10.12 -1.58
C ILE A 80 -7.75 9.54 -2.15
N HIS A 81 -6.95 8.86 -1.31
CA HIS A 81 -5.59 8.49 -1.64
C HIS A 81 -5.38 7.03 -2.08
N GLY A 82 -6.30 6.14 -1.71
CA GLY A 82 -6.16 4.70 -1.89
C GLY A 82 -6.28 4.22 -3.33
N LYS A 83 -6.72 5.07 -4.26
CA LYS A 83 -6.91 4.74 -5.69
C LYS A 83 -6.17 5.69 -6.63
N LEU A 84 -5.16 6.42 -6.16
CA LEU A 84 -4.41 7.36 -7.02
C LEU A 84 -3.81 6.69 -8.26
N TYR A 85 -3.46 5.40 -8.18
CA TYR A 85 -2.92 4.63 -9.31
C TYR A 85 -3.95 4.32 -10.41
N LEU A 86 -5.25 4.48 -10.14
CA LEU A 86 -6.32 4.38 -11.16
C LEU A 86 -6.55 5.71 -11.88
N LEU A 87 -6.01 6.82 -11.36
CA LEU A 87 -6.13 8.15 -11.93
C LEU A 87 -4.97 8.42 -12.87
N SER A 88 -5.24 9.10 -13.99
CA SER A 88 -4.18 9.59 -14.87
C SER A 88 -3.33 10.65 -14.14
N GLU A 89 -2.09 10.86 -14.60
CA GLU A 89 -1.20 11.87 -14.00
C GLU A 89 -1.84 13.26 -13.96
N GLU A 90 -2.61 13.63 -14.98
CA GLU A 90 -3.35 14.90 -15.02
C GLU A 90 -4.43 14.97 -13.93
N GLN A 91 -5.16 13.88 -13.69
CA GLN A 91 -6.18 13.80 -12.66
C GLN A 91 -5.57 13.88 -11.25
N ARG A 92 -4.40 13.22 -11.03
CA ARG A 92 -3.63 13.33 -9.78
C ARG A 92 -3.18 14.78 -9.52
N ARG A 93 -2.64 15.46 -10.53
CA ARG A 93 -2.18 16.87 -10.42
C ARG A 93 -3.32 17.83 -10.08
N ARG A 94 -4.54 17.59 -10.59
CA ARG A 94 -5.73 18.38 -10.25
C ARG A 94 -6.18 18.16 -8.80
N GLN A 95 -6.18 16.92 -8.31
CA GLN A 95 -6.49 16.62 -6.91
C GLN A 95 -5.51 17.29 -5.93
N ILE A 96 -4.20 17.24 -6.22
CA ILE A 96 -3.17 17.87 -5.37
C ILE A 96 -3.33 19.40 -5.32
N ARG A 97 -3.82 20.03 -6.40
CA ARG A 97 -4.11 21.47 -6.41
C ARG A 97 -5.33 21.81 -5.56
N VAL A 98 -6.38 20.99 -5.59
CA VAL A 98 -7.59 21.18 -4.78
C VAL A 98 -7.33 21.00 -3.28
N GLU A 99 -6.37 20.17 -2.87
CA GLU A 99 -5.96 19.99 -1.47
C GLU A 99 -5.13 21.16 -0.90
N LYS A 100 -4.63 22.08 -1.74
CA LYS A 100 -3.78 23.21 -1.33
C LYS A 100 -4.51 24.56 -1.24
N GLU A 101 -5.77 24.62 -1.67
CA GLU A 101 -6.67 25.78 -1.51
C GLU A 101 -7.58 25.59 -0.30
#